data_AF-A0A954DY18-F1
#
_entry.id   AF-A0A954DY18-F1
#
_cell.length_a   1.000
_cell.length_b   1.000
_cell.length_c   1.000
_cell.angle_alpha   90.00
_cell.angle_beta   90.00
_cell.angle_gamma   90.00
#
_symmetry.space_group_name_H-M   'P 1'
#
loop_
_entity.id
_entity.type
_entity.pdbx_description
1 polymer ?
#
loop_
_entity_poly.entity_id
_entity_poly.type
_entity_poly.pdbx_seq_one_letter_code
_entity_poly.pdbx_strand_id
1 'polypeptide(L)'
;MTKRKYTRRTEQERISELEDKIRVIRERMESKKRKDSAVLKELPKVKRALNKFAQLAVDHNRHDLANSCVAFLAGLDRAAREAPAGSRQTQPQDSER
;
A
#
# COMPACT_ATOMS: atom_id res chain seq x y z
N MET A 1 19.91 20.27 -37.53
CA MET A 1 20.04 19.69 -36.18
C MET A 1 19.32 20.59 -35.18
N THR A 2 18.17 20.16 -34.66
CA THR A 2 17.38 20.91 -33.69
C THR A 2 18.10 20.89 -32.34
N LYS A 3 18.65 22.03 -31.90
CA LYS A 3 19.39 22.12 -30.63
C LYS A 3 18.43 21.88 -29.46
N ARG A 4 18.75 20.92 -28.59
CA ARG A 4 18.01 20.69 -27.33
C ARG A 4 18.15 21.93 -26.45
N LYS A 5 17.04 22.64 -26.24
CA LYS A 5 16.97 23.80 -25.35
C LYS A 5 16.98 23.28 -23.91
N TYR A 6 18.14 23.35 -23.25
CA TYR A 6 18.26 23.01 -21.84
C TYR A 6 17.75 24.18 -21.00
N THR A 7 16.55 24.07 -20.45
CA THR A 7 16.10 24.92 -19.36
C THR A 7 16.87 24.54 -18.10
N ARG A 8 17.59 25.50 -17.49
CA ARG A 8 18.17 25.28 -16.16
C ARG A 8 17.00 25.18 -15.17
N ARG A 9 17.00 24.13 -14.35
CA ARG A 9 16.01 23.98 -13.28
C ARG A 9 16.11 25.16 -12.33
N THR A 10 14.96 25.70 -11.95
CA THR A 10 14.90 26.72 -10.91
C THR A 10 15.23 26.08 -9.56
N GLU A 11 15.65 26.90 -8.59
CA GLU A 11 15.92 26.41 -7.23
C GLU A 11 14.68 25.75 -6.62
N GLN A 12 13.49 26.28 -6.94
CA GLN A 12 12.21 25.74 -6.48
C GLN A 12 11.92 24.34 -7.02
N GLU A 13 12.16 24.11 -8.32
CA GLU A 13 12.04 22.77 -8.92
C GLU A 13 13.00 21.79 -8.26
N ARG A 14 14.21 22.26 -7.92
CA ARG A 14 15.23 21.43 -7.26
C ARG A 14 14.83 21.07 -5.83
N ILE A 15 14.24 22.01 -5.09
CA ILE A 15 13.68 21.77 -3.75
C ILE A 15 12.57 20.73 -3.83
N SER A 16 11.60 20.91 -4.74
CA SER A 16 10.48 19.97 -4.91
C SER A 16 10.94 18.55 -5.24
N GLU A 17 11.92 18.40 -6.15
CA GLU A 17 12.50 17.08 -6.45
C GLU A 17 13.20 16.44 -5.25
N LEU A 18 13.86 17.24 -4.41
CA LEU A 18 14.54 16.76 -3.21
C LEU A 18 13.53 16.37 -2.12
N GLU A 19 12.45 17.12 -1.96
CA GLU A 19 11.35 16.81 -1.05
C GLU A 19 10.66 15.50 -1.43
N ASP A 20 10.39 15.27 -2.73
CA ASP A 20 9.84 14.02 -3.22
C ASP A 20 10.77 12.83 -2.93
N LYS A 21 12.08 13.02 -3.11
CA LYS A 21 13.09 11.99 -2.76
C LYS A 21 13.10 11.72 -1.25
N ILE A 22 13.01 12.75 -0.42
CA ILE A 22 12.94 12.62 1.04
C ILE A 22 11.69 11.82 1.44
N ARG A 23 10.53 12.12 0.84
CA ARG A 23 9.28 11.39 1.09
C ARG A 23 9.43 9.90 0.80
N VAL A 24 9.95 9.56 -0.38
CA VAL A 24 10.17 8.15 -0.80
C VAL A 24 11.15 7.44 0.14
N ILE A 25 12.22 8.12 0.58
CA ILE A 25 13.19 7.53 1.50
C ILE A 25 12.56 7.29 2.88
N ARG A 26 11.78 8.25 3.40
CA ARG A 26 11.07 8.11 4.68
C ARG A 26 10.09 6.94 4.66
N GLU A 27 9.28 6.81 3.61
CA GLU A 27 8.36 5.67 3.42
C GLU A 27 9.10 4.32 3.38
N ARG A 28 10.27 4.27 2.71
CA ARG A 28 11.13 3.08 2.69
C ARG A 28 11.72 2.75 4.06
N MET A 29 12.06 3.73 4.87
CA MET A 29 12.53 3.48 6.24
C MET A 29 11.41 2.98 7.15
N GLU A 30 10.23 3.58 7.07
CA GLU A 30 9.07 3.19 7.86
C GLU A 30 8.61 1.77 7.52
N SER A 31 8.55 1.43 6.24
CA SER A 31 8.23 0.07 5.78
C SER A 31 9.25 -0.98 6.22
N LYS A 32 10.54 -0.63 6.35
CA LYS A 32 11.58 -1.51 6.91
C LYS A 32 11.46 -1.68 8.42
N LYS A 33 10.93 -0.69 9.14
CA LYS A 33 10.70 -0.75 10.59
C LYS A 33 9.47 -1.58 10.98
N ARG A 34 8.55 -1.83 10.04
CA ARG A 34 7.35 -2.64 10.27
C ARG A 34 7.73 -4.10 10.60
N LYS A 35 7.29 -4.58 11.77
CA LYS A 35 7.53 -5.95 12.25
C LYS A 35 6.91 -7.01 11.32
N ASP A 36 5.83 -6.66 10.64
CA ASP A 36 5.07 -7.47 9.69
C ASP A 36 5.60 -7.36 8.24
N SER A 37 6.78 -6.78 8.02
CA SER A 37 7.35 -6.59 6.68
C SER A 37 7.48 -7.88 5.86
N ALA A 38 7.62 -9.05 6.49
CA ALA A 38 7.62 -10.35 5.81
C ALA A 38 6.27 -10.67 5.16
N VAL A 39 5.15 -10.39 5.84
CA VAL A 39 3.80 -10.58 5.32
C VAL A 39 3.51 -9.60 4.18
N LEU A 40 3.89 -8.33 4.37
CA LEU A 40 3.70 -7.28 3.36
C LEU A 40 4.49 -7.54 2.06
N LYS A 41 5.62 -8.24 2.13
CA LYS A 41 6.41 -8.66 0.95
C LYS A 41 5.73 -9.75 0.12
N GLU A 42 4.93 -10.61 0.75
CA GLU A 42 4.20 -11.69 0.07
C GLU A 42 2.87 -11.20 -0.53
N LEU A 43 2.30 -10.13 0.02
CA LEU A 43 1.03 -9.56 -0.39
C LEU A 43 0.89 -9.33 -1.91
N PRO A 44 1.89 -8.80 -2.65
CA PRO A 44 1.78 -8.63 -4.11
C PRO A 44 1.58 -9.95 -4.87
N LYS A 45 2.14 -11.07 -4.39
CA LYS A 45 1.94 -12.39 -5.01
C LYS A 45 0.49 -12.86 -4.83
N VAL A 46 -0.03 -12.70 -3.61
CA VAL A 46 -1.43 -13.03 -3.28
C VAL A 46 -2.39 -12.20 -4.12
N LYS A 47 -2.17 -10.89 -4.23
CA LYS A 47 -3.00 -10.01 -5.08
C LYS A 47 -3.05 -10.48 -6.53
N ARG A 48 -1.90 -10.85 -7.11
CA ARG A 48 -1.84 -11.37 -8.48
C ARG A 48 -2.65 -12.65 -8.64
N ALA A 49 -2.58 -13.56 -7.68
CA ALA A 49 -3.34 -14.81 -7.73
C ALA A 49 -4.85 -14.55 -7.63
N LEU A 50 -5.28 -13.70 -6.71
CA LEU A 50 -6.69 -13.32 -6.54
C LEU A 50 -7.24 -12.58 -7.76
N ASN A 51 -6.47 -11.67 -8.36
CA ASN A 51 -6.89 -11.01 -9.60
C ASN A 51 -7.07 -12.00 -10.76
N LYS A 52 -6.16 -12.97 -10.91
CA LYS A 52 -6.31 -14.03 -11.91
C LYS A 52 -7.55 -14.88 -11.65
N PHE A 53 -7.81 -15.23 -10.39
CA PHE A 53 -8.99 -15.98 -10.02
C PHE A 53 -10.28 -15.19 -10.28
N ALA A 54 -10.33 -13.91 -9.92
CA ALA A 54 -11.47 -13.05 -10.20
C ALA A 54 -11.75 -12.97 -11.71
N GLN A 55 -10.70 -12.82 -12.53
CA GLN A 55 -10.85 -12.83 -13.99
C GLN A 55 -11.40 -14.18 -14.49
N LEU A 56 -10.84 -15.30 -14.02
CA LEU A 56 -11.32 -16.63 -14.37
C LEU A 56 -12.80 -16.82 -13.99
N ALA A 57 -13.20 -16.33 -12.82
CA ALA A 57 -14.59 -16.38 -12.38
C ALA A 57 -15.51 -15.55 -13.30
N VAL A 58 -15.07 -14.38 -13.78
CA VAL A 58 -15.79 -13.59 -14.79
C VAL A 58 -15.90 -14.37 -16.11
N ASP A 59 -14.80 -14.96 -16.57
CA ASP A 59 -14.75 -15.71 -17.84
C ASP A 59 -15.71 -16.92 -17.84
N HIS A 60 -16.02 -17.47 -16.65
CA HIS A 60 -16.96 -18.57 -16.45
C HIS A 60 -18.35 -18.13 -15.94
N ASN A 61 -18.72 -16.85 -16.08
CA ASN A 61 -20.00 -16.27 -15.64
C ASN A 61 -20.31 -16.42 -14.14
N ARG A 62 -19.29 -16.64 -13.30
CA ARG A 62 -19.37 -16.70 -11.84
C ARG A 62 -19.06 -15.34 -11.22
N HIS A 63 -19.89 -14.35 -11.55
CA HIS A 63 -19.75 -12.98 -11.05
C HIS A 63 -19.86 -12.88 -9.53
N ASP A 64 -20.60 -13.79 -8.89
CA ASP A 64 -20.67 -13.91 -7.43
C ASP A 64 -19.27 -14.10 -6.83
N LEU A 65 -18.49 -15.05 -7.36
CA LEU A 65 -17.13 -15.34 -6.90
C LEU A 65 -16.16 -14.21 -7.23
N ALA A 66 -16.29 -13.62 -8.43
CA ALA A 66 -15.47 -12.48 -8.83
C ALA A 66 -15.68 -11.29 -7.89
N ASN A 67 -16.94 -10.94 -7.62
CA ASN A 67 -17.30 -9.83 -6.74
C ASN A 67 -16.80 -10.04 -5.30
N SER A 68 -16.96 -11.25 -4.76
CA SER A 68 -16.42 -11.59 -3.44
C SER A 68 -14.89 -11.48 -3.40
N CYS A 69 -14.20 -11.95 -4.44
CA CYS A 69 -12.74 -11.87 -4.52
C CYS A 69 -12.24 -10.43 -4.60
N VAL A 70 -12.91 -9.56 -5.38
CA VAL A 70 -12.58 -8.14 -5.50
C VAL A 70 -12.85 -7.40 -4.18
N ALA A 71 -13.98 -7.68 -3.52
CA ALA A 71 -14.29 -7.12 -2.21
C ALA A 71 -13.23 -7.52 -1.16
N PHE A 72 -12.83 -8.80 -1.15
CA PHE A 72 -11.77 -9.29 -0.27
C PHE A 72 -10.43 -8.59 -0.56
N LEU A 73 -10.05 -8.43 -1.82
CA LEU A 73 -8.85 -7.69 -2.22
C LEU A 73 -8.86 -6.25 -1.69
N ALA A 74 -9.99 -5.55 -1.80
CA ALA A 74 -10.13 -4.20 -1.27
C ALA A 74 -9.98 -4.15 0.26
N GLY A 75 -10.55 -5.13 0.98
CA GLY A 75 -10.39 -5.25 2.43
C GLY A 75 -8.95 -5.55 2.83
N LEU A 76 -8.30 -6.47 2.12
CA LEU A 76 -6.91 -6.86 2.35
C LEU A 76 -5.94 -5.68 2.11
N ASP A 77 -6.21 -4.87 1.09
CA ASP A 77 -5.42 -3.67 0.79
C ASP A 77 -5.52 -2.61 1.87
N ARG A 78 -6.70 -2.43 2.46
CA ARG A 78 -6.91 -1.53 3.59
C ARG A 78 -6.18 -2.05 4.82
N ALA A 79 -6.41 -3.32 5.18
CA ALA A 79 -5.79 -3.95 6.34
C ALA A 79 -4.25 -3.94 6.28
N ALA A 80 -3.65 -4.11 5.09
CA ALA A 80 -2.20 -4.07 4.92
C ALA A 80 -1.58 -2.66 5.06
N ARG A 81 -2.37 -1.59 4.85
CA ARG A 81 -1.90 -0.20 5.02
C ARG A 81 -1.90 0.20 6.48
N GLU A 82 -2.91 -0.26 7.22
CA GLU A 82 -3.00 -0.11 8.67
C GLU A 82 -1.80 -0.79 9.33
N ALA A 83 -1.13 -0.11 10.25
CA ALA A 83 -0.08 -0.74 11.04
C ALA A 83 -0.73 -1.84 11.91
N PRO A 84 -0.06 -2.98 12.14
CA PRO A 84 -0.59 -3.99 13.06
C PRO A 84 -0.86 -3.28 14.37
N ALA A 85 -2.13 -3.33 14.83
CA ALA A 85 -2.52 -2.74 16.09
C ALA A 85 -1.56 -3.29 17.14
N GLY A 86 -0.63 -2.45 17.62
CA GLY A 86 0.10 -2.76 18.83
C GLY A 86 -0.98 -3.03 19.85
N SER A 87 -1.04 -4.29 20.31
CA SER A 87 -1.89 -4.81 21.38
C SER A 87 -2.75 -3.70 21.98
N ARG A 88 -4.03 -3.61 21.58
CA ARG A 88 -5.00 -2.78 22.30
C ARG A 88 -4.87 -3.20 23.77
N GLN A 89 -4.10 -2.45 24.55
CA GLN A 89 -4.15 -2.49 25.99
C GLN A 89 -5.57 -2.05 26.26
N THR A 90 -6.43 -3.02 26.56
CA THR A 90 -7.65 -2.80 27.31
C THR A 90 -7.26 -1.93 28.50
N GLN A 91 -7.54 -0.63 28.41
CA GLN A 91 -7.51 0.21 29.59
C GLN A 91 -8.44 -0.47 30.60
N PRO A 92 -7.97 -0.79 31.82
CA PRO A 92 -8.89 -1.19 32.86
C PRO A 92 -9.83 0.00 33.04
N GLN A 93 -11.13 -0.22 32.82
CA GLN A 93 -12.15 0.73 33.24
C GLN A 93 -11.97 0.85 34.75
N ASP A 94 -11.53 2.02 35.21
CA ASP A 94 -11.66 2.42 36.60
C ASP A 94 -13.14 2.26 36.94
N SER A 95 -13.45 1.20 37.68
CA SER A 95 -14.69 1.06 38.40
C SER A 95 -14.68 2.14 39.47
N GLU A 96 -15.23 3.30 39.14
CA GLU A 96 -15.55 4.36 40.08
C GLU A 96 -16.42 3.79 41.20
N ARG A 97 -16.02 4.17 42.42
CA ARG A 97 -16.61 3.79 43.70
C ARG A 97 -17.95 4.48 43.94
#